data_AF-A0A7S2MJT5-F1
#
_entry.id   AF-A0A7S2MJT5-F1
#
_cell.length_a   1.000
_cell.length_b   1.000
_cell.length_c   1.000
_cell.angle_alpha   90.00
_cell.angle_beta   90.00
_cell.angle_gamma   90.00
#
_symmetry.space_group_name_H-M   'P 1'
#
loop_
_entity.id
_entity.type
_entity.pdbx_description
1 polymer ?
#
loop_
_entity_poly.entity_id
_entity_poly.type
_entity_poly.pdbx_seq_one_letter_code
_entity_poly.pdbx_strand_id
1 'polypeptide(L)'
;PPPAPPSEPPGPAPPAPPPPPDKVACKAMMIEQLNAAKISWRHGSWEYSMIKNMDMWPGGAVSCHNECEATAECYHWDFDCKSLHCMLYGPGGYEEDGDRQFGRDYAFLGDSKLQTRRLAEVKKAPGEL
;
A
#
# COMPACT_ATOMS: atom_id res chain seq x y z
N PRO A 1 34.81 31.34 36.95
CA PRO A 1 33.69 30.76 36.17
C PRO A 1 32.65 30.22 37.16
N PRO A 2 31.33 30.41 36.94
CA PRO A 2 30.33 29.82 37.80
C PRO A 2 30.32 28.29 37.61
N PRO A 3 30.00 27.50 38.65
CA PRO A 3 29.90 26.05 38.55
C PRO A 3 28.76 25.67 37.60
N ALA A 4 28.98 24.64 36.77
CA ALA A 4 27.97 24.12 35.86
C ALA A 4 26.75 23.61 36.65
N PRO A 5 25.52 23.84 36.15
CA PRO A 5 24.31 23.32 36.79
C PRO A 5 24.34 21.78 36.83
N PRO A 6 23.74 21.15 37.85
CA PRO A 6 23.64 19.70 37.93
C PRO A 6 22.91 19.13 36.72
N SER A 7 23.47 18.10 36.09
CA SER A 7 22.84 17.35 35.01
C SER A 7 21.53 16.74 35.48
N GLU A 8 20.42 16.99 34.79
CA GLU A 8 19.13 16.36 35.08
C GLU A 8 19.25 14.82 34.97
N PRO A 9 18.59 14.05 35.85
CA PRO A 9 18.58 12.60 35.77
C PRO A 9 17.93 12.14 34.44
N PRO A 10 18.40 11.04 33.84
CA PRO A 10 17.82 10.51 32.62
C PRO A 10 16.34 10.21 32.85
N GLY A 11 15.48 10.85 32.05
CA GLY A 11 14.04 10.61 32.08
C GLY A 11 13.71 9.13 31.84
N PRO A 12 12.55 8.66 32.30
CA PRO A 12 12.13 7.27 32.11
C PRO A 12 12.14 6.91 30.62
N ALA A 13 12.70 5.75 30.30
CA ALA A 13 12.76 5.24 28.93
C ALA A 13 11.34 5.17 28.33
N PRO A 14 11.16 5.48 27.03
CA PRO A 14 9.86 5.39 26.38
C PRO A 14 9.31 3.96 26.47
N PRO A 15 7.99 3.79 26.59
CA PRO A 15 7.36 2.47 26.67
C PRO A 15 7.68 1.65 25.41
N ALA A 16 7.93 0.36 25.61
CA ALA A 16 8.20 -0.56 24.51
C ALA A 16 7.01 -0.60 23.52
N PRO A 17 7.28 -0.74 22.20
CA PRO A 17 6.20 -0.85 21.22
C PRO A 17 5.32 -2.07 21.51
N PRO A 18 4.02 -1.99 21.19
CA PRO A 18 3.08 -3.08 21.44
C PRO A 18 3.50 -4.34 20.68
N PRO A 19 3.22 -5.54 21.23
CA PRO A 19 3.51 -6.78 20.54
C PRO A 19 2.74 -6.85 19.20
N PRO A 20 3.34 -7.50 18.18
CA PRO A 20 2.67 -7.79 16.93
C PRO A 20 1.30 -8.48 17.13
N PRO A 21 0.21 -7.97 16.53
CA PRO A 21 -1.07 -8.66 16.54
C PRO A 21 -1.03 -9.92 15.65
N ASP A 22 -1.94 -10.86 15.86
CA ASP A 22 -2.18 -11.91 14.87
C ASP A 22 -2.79 -11.32 13.58
N LYS A 23 -2.74 -12.08 12.49
CA LYS A 23 -3.19 -11.63 11.16
C LYS A 23 -4.65 -11.15 11.16
N VAL A 24 -5.54 -11.81 11.90
CA VAL A 24 -6.99 -11.48 11.90
C VAL A 24 -7.23 -10.21 12.71
N ALA A 25 -6.63 -10.10 13.89
CA ALA A 25 -6.68 -8.89 14.71
C ALA A 25 -6.07 -7.70 13.97
N CYS A 26 -4.92 -7.89 13.32
CA CYS A 26 -4.28 -6.88 12.48
C CYS A 26 -5.23 -6.39 11.40
N LYS A 27 -5.85 -7.31 10.64
CA LYS A 27 -6.76 -6.94 9.54
C LYS A 27 -7.91 -6.08 10.04
N ALA A 28 -8.58 -6.48 11.13
CA ALA A 28 -9.70 -5.73 11.69
C ALA A 28 -9.28 -4.32 12.13
N MET A 29 -8.16 -4.22 12.84
CA MET A 29 -7.60 -2.96 13.33
C MET A 29 -7.18 -2.02 12.19
N MET A 30 -6.53 -2.53 11.14
CA MET A 30 -6.12 -1.71 9.99
C MET A 30 -7.34 -1.18 9.23
N ILE A 31 -8.39 -1.99 9.06
CA ILE A 31 -9.64 -1.57 8.42
C ILE A 31 -10.28 -0.43 9.21
N GLU A 32 -10.39 -0.58 10.53
CA GLU A 32 -10.95 0.45 11.41
C GLU A 32 -10.15 1.76 11.32
N GLN A 33 -8.82 1.67 11.39
CA GLN A 33 -7.93 2.83 11.32
C GLN A 33 -7.99 3.54 9.96
N LEU A 34 -7.97 2.79 8.84
CA LEU A 34 -8.08 3.36 7.50
C LEU A 34 -9.44 4.04 7.28
N ASN A 35 -10.53 3.42 7.74
CA ASN A 35 -11.87 4.00 7.67
C ASN A 35 -11.99 5.27 8.52
N ALA A 36 -11.45 5.26 9.74
CA ALA A 36 -11.43 6.43 10.61
C ALA A 36 -10.62 7.59 10.00
N ALA A 37 -9.50 7.28 9.34
CA ALA A 37 -8.68 8.23 8.61
C ALA A 37 -9.26 8.66 7.25
N LYS A 38 -10.38 8.04 6.80
CA LYS A 38 -11.01 8.25 5.49
C LYS A 38 -10.05 8.04 4.32
N ILE A 39 -9.09 7.14 4.49
CA ILE A 39 -8.17 6.74 3.43
C ILE A 39 -8.92 5.78 2.49
N SER A 40 -8.81 5.98 1.18
CA SER A 40 -9.39 5.05 0.21
C SER A 40 -8.52 3.79 0.12
N TRP A 41 -9.13 2.62 0.29
CA TRP A 41 -8.42 1.34 0.28
C TRP A 41 -9.29 0.24 -0.32
N ARG A 42 -8.64 -0.84 -0.76
CA ARG A 42 -9.29 -2.07 -1.22
C ARG A 42 -8.46 -3.27 -0.83
N HIS A 43 -9.10 -4.45 -0.76
CA HIS A 43 -8.36 -5.70 -0.63
C HIS A 43 -7.74 -6.09 -1.98
N GLY A 44 -6.52 -6.59 -1.93
CA GLY A 44 -5.70 -6.96 -3.07
C GLY A 44 -4.23 -6.81 -2.71
N SER A 45 -3.37 -7.10 -3.66
CA SER A 45 -1.97 -6.74 -3.61
C SER A 45 -1.57 -6.27 -5.00
N TRP A 46 -0.65 -5.33 -5.04
CA TRP A 46 0.00 -4.91 -6.25
C TRP A 46 1.23 -5.79 -6.49
N GLU A 47 1.38 -6.33 -7.69
CA GLU A 47 2.44 -7.31 -7.96
C GLU A 47 3.71 -6.69 -8.55
N TYR A 48 3.63 -5.45 -9.07
CA TYR A 48 4.67 -4.87 -9.94
C TYR A 48 5.21 -3.55 -9.44
N SER A 49 6.43 -3.21 -9.89
CA SER A 49 7.04 -1.90 -9.65
C SER A 49 7.30 -1.62 -8.17
N MET A 50 7.63 -2.65 -7.39
CA MET A 50 7.98 -2.46 -5.99
C MET A 50 9.24 -1.60 -5.89
N ILE A 51 9.11 -0.46 -5.22
CA ILE A 51 10.20 0.49 -4.99
C ILE A 51 10.71 0.44 -3.54
N LYS A 52 9.87 0.00 -2.60
CA LYS A 52 10.24 -0.09 -1.18
C LYS A 52 9.51 -1.24 -0.50
N ASN A 53 10.17 -1.88 0.45
CA ASN A 53 9.62 -2.89 1.36
C ASN A 53 10.19 -2.63 2.76
N MET A 54 9.34 -2.40 3.76
CA MET A 54 9.76 -1.96 5.08
C MET A 54 8.82 -2.43 6.19
N ASP A 55 9.38 -2.76 7.35
CA ASP A 55 8.61 -2.96 8.58
C ASP A 55 7.89 -1.68 8.95
N MET A 56 6.56 -1.77 9.12
CA MET A 56 5.73 -0.59 9.41
C MET A 56 4.94 -0.76 10.71
N TRP A 57 5.18 -1.81 11.49
CA TRP A 57 4.59 -1.96 12.83
C TRP A 57 5.30 -1.07 13.86
N PRO A 58 4.58 -0.34 14.75
CA PRO A 58 3.12 -0.34 14.98
C PRO A 58 2.31 0.65 14.14
N GLY A 59 2.93 1.39 13.23
CA GLY A 59 2.27 2.40 12.39
C GLY A 59 1.24 1.86 11.38
N GLY A 60 1.40 0.59 10.97
CA GLY A 60 0.45 -0.16 10.16
C GLY A 60 0.17 0.43 8.77
N ALA A 61 -1.02 0.11 8.25
CA ALA A 61 -1.48 0.54 6.94
C ALA A 61 -1.61 2.07 6.81
N VAL A 62 -1.99 2.77 7.88
CA VAL A 62 -2.07 4.24 7.86
C VAL A 62 -0.69 4.87 7.68
N SER A 63 0.34 4.34 8.36
CA SER A 63 1.71 4.83 8.17
C SER A 63 2.25 4.44 6.80
N CYS A 64 1.87 3.27 6.28
CA CYS A 64 2.21 2.86 4.92
C CYS A 64 1.65 3.81 3.86
N HIS A 65 0.37 4.19 4.00
CA HIS A 65 -0.26 5.22 3.17
C HIS A 65 0.51 6.55 3.24
N ASN A 66 0.82 7.03 4.45
CA ASN A 66 1.50 8.32 4.62
C ASN A 66 2.91 8.31 4.02
N GLU A 67 3.61 7.19 4.13
CA GLU A 67 4.92 7.01 3.49
C GLU A 67 4.80 7.03 1.95
N CYS A 68 3.73 6.44 1.40
CA CYS A 68 3.44 6.53 -0.03
C CYS A 68 3.19 7.98 -0.46
N GLU A 69 2.35 8.72 0.26
CA GLU A 69 2.08 10.14 -0.02
C GLU A 69 3.35 11.02 0.07
N ALA A 70 4.30 10.65 0.95
CA ALA A 70 5.58 11.33 1.08
C ALA A 70 6.60 10.92 -0.01
N THR A 71 6.35 9.83 -0.72
CA THR A 71 7.24 9.28 -1.75
C THR A 71 6.73 9.70 -3.13
N ALA A 72 7.40 10.64 -3.78
CA ALA A 72 6.95 11.22 -5.06
C ALA A 72 6.70 10.19 -6.18
N GLU A 73 7.41 9.05 -6.14
CA GLU A 73 7.26 7.97 -7.11
C GLU A 73 6.31 6.87 -6.67
N CYS A 74 5.59 7.00 -5.54
CA CYS A 74 4.66 6.00 -5.07
C CYS A 74 3.26 6.22 -5.66
N TYR A 75 2.71 5.18 -6.28
CA TYR A 75 1.38 5.17 -6.90
C TYR A 75 0.45 4.19 -6.19
N HIS A 76 1.01 3.11 -5.64
CA HIS A 76 0.29 2.11 -4.87
C HIS A 76 1.08 1.69 -3.65
N TRP A 77 0.36 1.23 -2.63
CA TRP A 77 0.94 0.69 -1.42
C TRP A 77 0.13 -0.52 -0.97
N ASP A 78 0.82 -1.48 -0.35
CA ASP A 78 0.22 -2.64 0.29
C ASP A 78 0.73 -2.73 1.73
N PHE A 79 -0.13 -3.15 2.65
CA PHE A 79 0.28 -3.51 4.01
C PHE A 79 -0.11 -4.96 4.30
N ASP A 80 0.88 -5.84 4.50
CA ASP A 80 0.65 -7.25 4.77
C ASP A 80 0.58 -7.51 6.27
N CYS A 81 -0.61 -7.84 6.77
CA CYS A 81 -0.83 -8.19 8.16
C CYS A 81 -0.17 -9.52 8.62
N LYS A 82 0.43 -10.31 7.72
CA LYS A 82 1.21 -11.50 8.11
C LYS A 82 2.65 -11.15 8.48
N SER A 83 3.31 -10.37 7.63
CA SER A 83 4.70 -9.93 7.82
C SER A 83 4.82 -8.60 8.56
N LEU A 84 3.73 -7.83 8.63
CA LEU A 84 3.69 -6.44 9.11
C LEU A 84 4.55 -5.47 8.29
N HIS A 85 4.79 -5.82 7.04
CA HIS A 85 5.52 -5.00 6.10
C HIS A 85 4.58 -4.10 5.29
N CYS A 86 5.08 -2.91 5.00
CA CYS A 86 4.59 -1.99 4.00
C CYS A 86 5.39 -2.17 2.71
N MET A 87 4.71 -2.32 1.59
CA MET A 87 5.31 -2.36 0.26
C MET A 87 4.80 -1.16 -0.53
N LEU A 88 5.72 -0.39 -1.08
CA LEU A 88 5.40 0.75 -1.94
C LEU A 88 5.72 0.40 -3.38
N TYR A 89 4.87 0.82 -4.28
CA TYR A 89 4.95 0.53 -5.70
C TYR A 89 4.87 1.82 -6.49
N GLY A 90 5.75 1.93 -7.47
CA GLY A 90 5.83 3.09 -8.33
C GLY A 90 5.16 2.91 -9.69
N PRO A 91 5.49 3.77 -10.66
CA PRO A 91 4.91 3.73 -11.99
C PRO A 91 5.45 2.52 -12.75
N GLY A 92 4.64 1.49 -12.88
CA GLY A 92 4.87 0.41 -13.84
C GLY A 92 3.81 -0.67 -13.74
N GLY A 93 3.65 -1.40 -14.83
CA GLY A 93 2.68 -2.48 -15.00
C GLY A 93 3.19 -3.46 -16.05
N TYR A 94 2.31 -4.30 -16.59
CA TYR A 94 2.70 -5.11 -17.74
C TYR A 94 2.86 -4.18 -18.96
N GLU A 95 3.99 -4.33 -19.67
CA GLU A 95 4.04 -3.93 -21.07
C GLU A 95 3.08 -4.86 -21.82
N GLU A 96 1.92 -4.36 -22.23
CA GLU A 96 1.16 -5.09 -23.25
C GLU A 96 1.88 -4.93 -24.59
N ASP A 97 1.97 -6.01 -25.37
CA ASP A 97 2.53 -5.99 -26.72
C ASP A 97 1.90 -4.83 -27.50
N GLY A 98 2.73 -3.82 -27.78
CA GLY A 98 2.26 -2.53 -28.26
C GLY A 98 1.42 -2.65 -29.53
N ASP A 99 0.30 -1.95 -29.57
CA ASP A 99 -0.49 -1.81 -30.79
C ASP A 99 0.36 -1.09 -31.85
N ARG A 100 0.43 -1.64 -33.06
CA ARG A 100 1.24 -1.08 -34.17
C ARG A 100 0.85 0.35 -34.55
N GLN A 101 -0.34 0.81 -34.19
CA GLN A 101 -0.90 2.11 -34.54
C GLN A 101 -0.84 3.10 -33.37
N PHE A 102 -0.85 2.64 -32.11
CA PHE A 102 -0.96 3.49 -30.92
C PHE A 102 0.23 3.43 -29.95
N GLY A 103 1.18 2.51 -30.16
CA GLY A 103 2.40 2.41 -29.34
C GLY A 103 2.25 1.50 -28.12
N ARG A 104 3.16 1.67 -27.15
CA ARG A 104 3.20 0.88 -25.91
C ARG A 104 2.26 1.49 -24.87
N ASP A 105 1.26 0.72 -24.44
CA ASP A 105 0.40 1.06 -23.31
C ASP A 105 0.81 0.22 -22.08
N TYR A 106 0.75 0.83 -20.90
CA TYR A 106 0.90 0.14 -19.62
C TYR A 106 -0.49 -0.20 -19.08
N ALA A 107 -0.78 -1.49 -18.91
CA ALA A 107 -2.04 -1.94 -18.34
C ALA A 107 -1.88 -2.22 -16.84
N PHE A 108 -2.66 -1.52 -16.02
CA PHE A 108 -2.84 -1.82 -14.60
C PHE A 108 -3.98 -2.83 -14.44
N LEU A 109 -3.75 -3.91 -13.68
CA LEU A 109 -4.79 -4.92 -13.42
C LEU A 109 -5.97 -4.26 -12.67
N GLY A 110 -7.09 -4.10 -13.37
CA GLY A 110 -8.28 -3.37 -12.92
C GLY A 110 -8.75 -2.27 -13.90
N ASP A 111 -7.81 -1.65 -14.62
CA ASP A 111 -8.07 -0.55 -15.57
C ASP A 111 -7.73 -0.92 -17.03
N SER A 112 -7.38 -2.18 -17.28
CA SER A 112 -7.18 -2.72 -18.63
C SER A 112 -8.42 -2.44 -19.49
N LYS A 113 -8.31 -1.46 -20.39
CA LYS A 113 -9.36 -1.13 -21.37
C LYS A 113 -9.72 -2.36 -22.21
N LEU A 114 -8.76 -3.25 -22.45
CA LEU A 114 -8.95 -4.51 -23.14
C LEU A 114 -9.81 -5.50 -22.35
N GLN A 115 -9.61 -5.63 -21.03
CA GLN A 115 -10.44 -6.48 -20.19
C GLN A 115 -11.84 -5.89 -20.02
N THR A 116 -11.98 -4.58 -19.82
CA THR A 116 -13.28 -3.90 -19.77
C THR A 116 -14.05 -4.05 -21.08
N ARG A 117 -13.37 -3.93 -22.22
CA ARG A 117 -13.95 -4.16 -23.55
C ARG A 117 -14.34 -5.63 -23.75
N ARG A 118 -13.48 -6.60 -23.41
CA ARG A 118 -13.83 -8.04 -23.49
C ARG A 118 -15.01 -8.39 -22.60
N LEU A 119 -15.06 -7.89 -21.36
CA LEU A 119 -16.18 -8.10 -20.45
C LEU A 119 -17.46 -7.42 -20.96
N ALA A 120 -17.36 -6.26 -21.62
CA ALA A 120 -18.50 -5.61 -22.26
C ALA A 120 -19.03 -6.41 -23.47
N GLU A 121 -18.14 -7.00 -24.28
CA GLU A 121 -18.53 -7.89 -25.39
C GLU A 121 -19.19 -9.18 -24.87
N VAL A 122 -18.63 -9.80 -23.82
CA VAL A 122 -19.25 -10.99 -23.17
C VAL A 122 -20.62 -10.65 -22.58
N LYS A 123 -20.77 -9.48 -21.94
CA LYS A 123 -22.08 -9.01 -21.44
C LYS A 123 -23.07 -8.70 -22.57
N LYS A 124 -22.59 -8.32 -23.76
CA LYS A 124 -23.41 -8.08 -24.96
C LYS A 124 -23.82 -9.35 -25.71
N ALA A 125 -23.23 -10.50 -25.38
CA ALA A 125 -23.59 -11.78 -25.96
C ALA A 125 -24.44 -12.64 -24.99
N PRO A 126 -25.67 -12.22 -24.59
CA PRO A 126 -26.56 -13.14 -23.92
C PRO A 126 -27.11 -14.13 -24.95
N GLY A 127 -26.58 -15.36 -24.97
CA GLY A 127 -27.32 -16.51 -25.52
C GLY A 127 -26.77 -17.23 -26.74
N GLU A 128 -25.45 -17.44 -26.86
CA GLU A 128 -24.94 -18.48 -27.76
C GLU A 128 -24.26 -19.60 -26.94
N LEU A 129 -25.09 -20.56 -26.52
CA LEU A 129 -24.73 -21.94 -26.21
C LEU A 129 -25.52 -22.84 -27.17
#